data_AF-A0A942FV06-F1
#
_entry.id   AF-A0A942FV06-F1
#
_cell.length_a   1.000
_cell.length_b   1.000
_cell.length_c   1.000
_cell.angle_alpha   90.00
_cell.angle_beta   90.00
_cell.angle_gamma   90.00
#
_symmetry.space_group_name_H-M   'P 1'
#
loop_
_entity.id
_entity.type
_entity.pdbx_description
1 polymer ?
#
loop_
_entity_poly.entity_id
_entity_poly.type
_entity_poly.pdbx_seq_one_letter_code
_entity_poly.pdbx_strand_id
1 'polypeptide(L)' 'MKRLLLAGFLAVLFAQAYAEPGVTDTEVRFGNWGPQSGPAAAWGTVTTAIEAYFNYINAQGGIHGRRLT' A
#
# COMPACT_ATOMS: atom_id res chain seq x y z
N MET A 1 -15.40 34.71 -19.03
CA MET A 1 -15.90 33.69 -18.06
C MET A 1 -15.68 32.26 -18.55
N LYS A 2 -16.10 31.86 -19.77
CA LYS A 2 -15.92 30.48 -20.29
C LYS A 2 -14.46 29.98 -20.35
N ARG A 3 -13.51 30.86 -20.70
CA ARG A 3 -12.06 30.54 -20.72
C ARG A 3 -11.46 30.30 -19.33
N LEU A 4 -11.97 30.98 -18.31
CA LEU A 4 -11.54 30.81 -16.92
C LEU A 4 -12.08 29.49 -16.34
N LEU A 5 -13.33 29.13 -16.69
CA LEU A 5 -13.90 27.83 -16.35
C LEU A 5 -13.14 26.68 -17.01
N LEU A 6 -12.74 26.83 -18.28
CA LEU A 6 -11.96 25.83 -19.00
C LEU A 6 -10.54 25.66 -18.41
N ALA A 7 -9.88 26.76 -18.04
CA ALA A 7 -8.57 26.72 -17.39
C ALA A 7 -8.63 26.07 -16.00
N GLY A 8 -9.67 26.36 -15.21
CA GLY A 8 -9.89 25.71 -13.92
C GLY A 8 -10.16 24.21 -14.05
N PHE A 9 -10.94 23.79 -15.05
CA PHE A 9 -11.21 22.38 -15.32
C PHE A 9 -9.95 21.59 -15.72
N LEU A 10 -9.10 22.18 -16.56
CA LEU A 10 -7.81 21.59 -16.93
C LEU A 10 -6.86 21.46 -15.73
N ALA A 11 -6.81 22.45 -14.83
CA ALA A 11 -5.96 22.39 -13.64
C ALA A 11 -6.30 21.22 -12.70
N VAL A 12 -7.58 20.84 -12.59
CA VAL A 12 -8.01 19.68 -11.79
C VAL A 12 -7.65 18.35 -12.49
N LEU A 13 -7.70 18.29 -13.82
CA LEU A 13 -7.32 17.09 -14.59
C LEU A 13 -5.82 16.75 -14.49
N PHE A 14 -4.97 17.74 -14.23
CA PHE A 14 -3.52 17.55 -14.08
C PHE A 14 -3.06 17.55 -12.61
N ALA A 15 -3.98 17.60 -11.65
CA ALA A 15 -3.64 17.46 -10.23
C ALA A 15 -3.31 15.99 -9.95
N GLN A 16 -2.02 15.66 -9.91
CA GLN A 16 -1.58 14.34 -9.48
C GLN A 16 -1.63 14.24 -7.95
N ALA A 17 -2.42 13.29 -7.45
CA ALA A 17 -2.35 12.90 -6.04
C ALA A 17 -1.02 12.16 -5.83
N TYR A 18 -0.12 12.73 -5.04
CA TYR A 18 1.11 12.06 -4.65
C TYR A 18 0.77 10.99 -3.61
N ALA A 19 0.89 9.72 -3.99
CA ALA A 19 0.85 8.63 -3.03
C ALA A 19 2.19 8.54 -2.29
N GLU A 20 2.14 8.17 -1.01
CA GLU A 20 3.35 7.87 -0.24
C GLU A 20 4.09 6.67 -0.84
N PRO A 21 5.43 6.57 -0.69
CA PRO A 21 6.18 5.40 -1.14
C PRO A 21 5.57 4.10 -0.64
N GLY A 22 5.29 3.18 -1.56
CA GLY A 22 4.66 1.88 -1.23
C GLY A 22 3.14 1.90 -1.24
N VAL A 23 2.48 3.04 -1.43
CA VAL A 23 1.01 3.13 -1.58
C VAL A 23 0.66 3.35 -3.04
N THR A 24 -0.28 2.57 -3.55
CA THR A 24 -0.90 2.77 -4.87
C THR A 24 -2.42 2.77 -4.75
N ASP A 25 -3.13 2.90 -5.87
CA ASP A 25 -4.59 2.79 -5.88
C ASP A 25 -5.09 1.38 -5.53
N THR A 26 -4.22 0.36 -5.61
CA THR A 26 -4.62 -1.06 -5.46
C THR A 26 -3.84 -1.82 -4.39
N GLU A 27 -2.70 -1.31 -3.93
CA GLU A 27 -1.87 -1.99 -2.93
C GLU A 27 -1.20 -1.03 -1.94
N VAL A 28 -0.87 -1.58 -0.78
CA VAL A 28 0.07 -1.01 0.19
C VAL A 28 1.16 -2.05 0.42
N ARG A 29 2.39 -1.68 0.08
CA ARG A 29 3.56 -2.56 0.13
C ARG A 29 4.37 -2.35 1.40
N PHE A 30 4.65 -3.45 2.09
CA PHE A 30 5.38 -3.51 3.34
C PHE A 30 6.75 -4.15 3.15
N GLY A 31 7.77 -3.53 3.72
CA GLY A 31 9.05 -4.18 3.97
C GLY A 31 8.98 -4.91 5.30
N ASN A 32 9.37 -6.18 5.32
CA ASN A 32 9.51 -6.94 6.56
C ASN A 32 10.94 -7.45 6.71
N TRP A 33 11.42 -7.49 7.94
CA TRP A 33 12.76 -7.96 8.27
C TRP A 33 12.71 -8.83 9.53
N GLY A 34 13.45 -9.92 9.49
CA GLY A 34 13.61 -10.84 10.61
C GLY A 34 14.78 -11.79 10.35
N PRO A 35 15.26 -12.50 11.38
CA PRO A 35 16.30 -13.49 11.22
C PRO A 35 15.75 -14.69 10.45
N GLN A 36 16.12 -14.81 9.17
CA GLN A 36 15.71 -15.93 8.31
C GLN A 36 16.62 -17.16 8.49
N SER A 37 17.79 -16.99 9.11
CA SER A 37 18.80 -18.04 9.28
C SER A 37 19.62 -17.86 10.56
N GLY A 38 20.47 -18.83 10.87
CA GLY A 38 21.32 -18.84 12.05
C GLY A 38 20.58 -19.23 13.34
N PRO A 39 21.23 -19.09 14.51
CA PRO A 39 20.67 -19.53 15.79
C PRO A 39 19.36 -18.84 16.18
N ALA A 40 19.12 -17.63 15.65
CA ALA A 40 17.92 -16.85 15.91
C ALA A 40 16.79 -17.09 14.87
N ALA A 41 16.95 -18.01 13.92
CA ALA A 41 15.98 -18.23 12.83
C ALA A 41 14.56 -18.53 13.32
N ALA A 42 14.40 -19.14 14.51
CA ALA A 42 13.11 -19.41 15.11
C ALA A 42 12.27 -18.12 15.35
N TRP A 43 12.92 -16.96 15.54
CA TRP A 43 12.22 -15.68 15.65
C TRP A 43 11.66 -15.18 14.31
N GLY A 44 12.17 -15.68 13.18
CA GLY A 44 11.66 -15.39 11.84
C GLY A 44 10.20 -15.82 11.62
N THR A 45 9.64 -16.68 12.49
CA THR A 45 8.21 -17.03 12.47
C THR A 45 7.30 -15.81 12.64
N VAL A 46 7.77 -14.74 13.29
CA VAL A 46 7.02 -13.47 13.38
C VAL A 46 6.78 -12.86 12.00
N THR A 47 7.80 -12.89 11.12
CA THR A 47 7.69 -12.40 9.74
C THR A 47 6.63 -13.21 8.97
N THR A 48 6.61 -14.53 9.13
CA THR A 48 5.58 -15.40 8.52
C THR A 48 4.18 -15.13 9.09
N ALA A 49 4.07 -14.86 10.39
CA ALA A 49 2.78 -14.55 11.02
C ALA A 49 2.18 -13.22 10.50
N ILE A 50 3.03 -12.22 10.21
CA ILE A 50 2.60 -10.95 9.61
C ILE A 50 1.96 -11.21 8.22
N GLU A 51 2.60 -12.03 7.39
CA GLU A 51 2.07 -12.39 6.07
C GLU A 51 0.72 -13.12 6.17
N ALA A 52 0.59 -14.06 7.12
CA ALA A 52 -0.69 -14.74 7.37
C ALA A 52 -1.80 -13.76 7.76
N TYR A 53 -1.48 -12.75 8.57
CA TYR A 53 -2.44 -11.74 8.98
C TYR A 53 -2.84 -10.81 7.83
N PHE A 54 -1.89 -10.44 6.96
CA PHE A 54 -2.20 -9.69 5.74
C PHE A 54 -3.09 -10.48 4.80
N ASN A 55 -2.87 -11.79 4.65
CA ASN A 55 -3.74 -12.66 3.87
C ASN A 55 -5.17 -12.69 4.44
N TYR A 56 -5.32 -12.73 5.77
CA TYR A 56 -6.62 -12.63 6.42
C TYR A 56 -7.31 -11.29 6.10
N ILE A 57 -6.62 -10.15 6.25
CA ILE A 57 -7.18 -8.82 5.94
C ILE A 57 -7.55 -8.70 4.45
N ASN A 58 -6.69 -9.18 3.56
CA ASN A 58 -6.90 -9.18 2.12
C ASN A 58 -8.14 -9.99 1.74
N ALA A 59 -8.38 -11.13 2.39
CA ALA A 59 -9.59 -11.93 2.20
C ALA A 59 -10.87 -11.18 2.63
N GLN A 60 -10.76 -10.17 3.49
CA GLN A 60 -11.86 -9.29 3.90
C GLN A 60 -11.98 -8.02 3.04
N GLY A 61 -11.24 -7.91 1.94
CA GLY A 61 -11.29 -6.77 1.02
C GLY A 61 -10.16 -5.75 1.21
N GLY A 62 -9.18 -6.04 2.06
CA GLY A 62 -8.03 -5.17 2.27
C GLY A 62 -8.36 -3.91 3.07
N ILE A 63 -7.50 -2.89 2.97
CA ILE A 63 -7.66 -1.62 3.67
C ILE A 63 -7.93 -0.53 2.65
N HIS A 64 -9.08 0.15 2.76
CA HIS A 64 -9.52 1.14 1.77
C HIS A 64 -9.51 0.62 0.33
N GLY A 65 -9.86 -0.65 0.14
CA GLY A 65 -9.84 -1.33 -1.17
C GLY A 65 -8.44 -1.69 -1.69
N ARG A 66 -7.40 -1.51 -0.87
CA ARG A 66 -6.00 -1.85 -1.22
C ARG A 66 -5.58 -3.14 -0.57
N ARG A 67 -4.90 -3.97 -1.35
CA ARG A 67 -4.30 -5.22 -0.89
C ARG A 67 -2.99 -4.94 -0.14
N LEU A 68 -2.78 -5.59 0.99
CA LEU A 68 -1.53 -5.53 1.75
C LEU A 68 -0.53 -6.52 1.16
N THR A 69 0.68 -6.07 0.83
CA THR A 69 1.75 -6.87 0.18
C THR A 69 3.06 -6.83 0.90
#